data_AF-F1Z162-F1
#
_entry.id   AF-F1Z162-F1
#
_cell.length_a   1.000
_cell.length_b   1.000
_cell.length_c   1.000
_cell.angle_alpha   90.00
_cell.angle_beta   90.00
_cell.angle_gamma   90.00
#
_symmetry.space_group_name_H-M   'P 1'
#
loop_
_entity.id
_entity.type
_entity.pdbx_description
1 polymer ?
#
loop_
_entity_poly.entity_id
_entity_poly.type
_entity_poly.pdbx_seq_one_letter_code
_entity_poly.pdbx_strand_id
1 'polypeptide(L)' 'MYKVQDFQRLPIYCMHAWKNALFYTKSVKRGEDYFHQAQLFAKLIGDKNLEGKLAREWQKNLAESEKT' A
#
# COMPACT_ATOMS: atom_id res chain seq x y z
N MET A 1 -6.85 26.34 5.31
CA MET A 1 -7.73 25.25 4.85
C MET A 1 -6.83 24.06 4.47
N TYR A 2 -6.64 23.11 5.40
CA TYR A 2 -5.59 22.08 5.34
C TYR A 2 -6.07 20.70 4.81
N LYS A 3 -7.29 20.58 4.26
CA LYS A 3 -7.89 19.29 3.88
C LYS A 3 -7.15 18.53 2.77
N VAL A 4 -6.35 19.20 1.94
CA VAL A 4 -5.62 18.57 0.84
C VAL A 4 -4.37 17.79 1.32
N GLN A 5 -3.86 18.09 2.52
CA GLN A 5 -2.63 17.46 3.03
C GLN A 5 -2.81 16.01 3.52
N ASP A 6 -4.00 15.61 3.99
CA ASP A 6 -4.20 14.26 4.53
C ASP A 6 -4.21 13.19 3.43
N PHE A 7 -4.66 13.54 2.21
CA PHE A 7 -4.68 12.60 1.09
C PHE A 7 -3.27 12.15 0.66
N GLN A 8 -2.25 12.97 0.92
CA GLN A 8 -0.86 12.62 0.65
C GLN A 8 -0.33 11.50 1.56
N ARG A 9 -0.96 11.30 2.73
CA ARG A 9 -0.59 10.26 3.69
C ARG A 9 -1.32 8.93 3.47
N LEU A 10 -2.38 8.92 2.66
CA LEU A 10 -3.17 7.72 2.38
C LEU A 10 -2.34 6.55 1.83
N PRO A 11 -1.39 6.75 0.89
CA PRO A 11 -0.53 5.65 0.43
C PRO A 11 0.28 5.01 1.56
N ILE A 12 0.74 5.81 2.52
CA ILE A 12 1.50 5.35 3.69
C ILE A 12 0.58 4.55 4.62
N TYR A 13 -0.64 5.02 4.87
CA TYR A 13 -1.63 4.28 5.64
C TYR A 13 -1.94 2.93 5.01
N CYS A 14 -2.22 2.89 3.70
CA CYS A 14 -2.46 1.66 2.96
C CYS A 14 -1.27 0.70 3.04
N MET A 15 -0.03 1.22 2.99
CA MET A 15 1.18 0.42 3.21
C MET A 15 1.19 -0.28 4.57
N HIS A 16 0.91 0.44 5.65
CA HIS A 16 0.85 -0.17 6.98
C HIS A 16 -0.29 -1.18 7.10
N ALA A 17 -1.46 -0.86 6.53
CA ALA A 17 -2.63 -1.72 6.56
C ALA A 17 -2.39 -3.04 5.80
N TRP A 18 -1.74 -3.00 4.62
CA TRP A 18 -1.40 -4.22 3.90
C TRP A 18 -0.37 -5.06 4.65
N LYS A 19 0.64 -4.43 5.27
CA LYS A 19 1.66 -5.17 6.04
C LYS A 19 1.02 -5.86 7.23
N ASN A 20 0.13 -5.15 7.94
CA ASN A 20 -0.65 -5.75 9.00
C ASN A 20 -1.49 -6.93 8.50
N ALA A 21 -2.12 -6.77 7.33
CA ALA A 21 -2.94 -7.80 6.73
C ALA A 21 -2.13 -9.06 6.38
N LEU A 22 -0.96 -8.90 5.77
CA LEU A 22 -0.07 -9.97 5.35
C LEU A 22 0.58 -10.70 6.53
N PHE A 23 1.18 -9.98 7.48
CA PHE A 23 2.02 -10.59 8.50
C PHE A 23 1.26 -11.02 9.75
N TYR A 24 0.20 -10.31 10.12
CA TYR A 24 -0.52 -10.55 11.38
C TYR A 24 -1.88 -11.21 11.16
N THR A 25 -2.70 -10.69 10.24
CA THR A 25 -4.02 -11.29 9.97
C THR A 25 -3.97 -12.42 8.94
N LYS A 26 -2.79 -12.66 8.33
CA LYS A 26 -2.51 -13.68 7.30
C LYS A 26 -3.56 -13.67 6.17
N SER A 27 -4.02 -12.49 5.78
CA SER A 27 -5.05 -12.29 4.76
C SER A 27 -4.47 -11.56 3.56
N VAL A 28 -4.03 -12.33 2.56
CA VAL A 28 -3.47 -11.80 1.31
C VAL A 28 -4.49 -10.92 0.59
N LYS A 29 -5.74 -11.37 0.49
CA LYS A 29 -6.84 -10.61 -0.15
C LYS A 29 -7.00 -9.21 0.44
N ARG A 30 -7.01 -9.07 1.78
CA ARG A 30 -7.07 -7.75 2.43
C ARG A 30 -5.82 -6.91 2.12
N GLY A 31 -4.65 -7.55 2.07
CA GLY A 31 -3.41 -6.90 1.65
C GLY A 31 -3.50 -6.35 0.21
N GLU A 32 -4.03 -7.15 -0.71
CA GLU A 32 -4.25 -6.77 -2.11
C GLU A 32 -5.23 -5.60 -2.23
N ASP A 33 -6.33 -5.61 -1.47
CA ASP A 33 -7.30 -4.51 -1.45
C ASP A 33 -6.62 -3.18 -1.05
N TYR A 34 -5.81 -3.20 0.02
CA TYR A 34 -5.05 -2.01 0.45
C TYR A 34 -3.95 -1.62 -0.55
N PHE A 35 -3.29 -2.58 -1.19
CA PHE A 35 -2.31 -2.32 -2.24
C PHE A 35 -2.96 -1.61 -3.43
N HIS A 36 -4.11 -2.10 -3.91
CA HIS A 36 -4.85 -1.47 -5.00
C HIS A 36 -5.32 -0.06 -4.64
N GLN A 37 -5.76 0.17 -3.39
CA GLN A 37 -6.08 1.52 -2.92
C GLN A 37 -4.84 2.44 -2.94
N ALA A 38 -3.67 1.96 -2.49
CA ALA A 38 -2.44 2.75 -2.53
C ALA A 38 -2.03 3.12 -3.97
N GLN A 39 -2.14 2.16 -4.91
CA GLN A 39 -1.89 2.38 -6.33
C GLN A 39 -2.86 3.42 -6.92
N LEU A 40 -4.15 3.33 -6.59
CA LEU A 40 -5.16 4.29 -7.03
C LEU A 40 -4.83 5.71 -6.55
N PHE A 41 -4.45 5.87 -5.28
CA PHE A 41 -4.07 7.18 -4.75
C PHE A 41 -2.83 7.76 -5.44
N ALA A 42 -1.79 6.94 -5.62
CA ALA A 42 -0.58 7.36 -6.32
C ALA A 42 -0.87 7.78 -7.77
N LYS A 43 -1.76 7.05 -8.45
CA LYS A 43 -2.21 7.38 -9.80
C LYS A 43 -3.05 8.67 -9.86
N LEU A 44 -3.93 8.88 -8.88
CA LEU A 44 -4.77 10.09 -8.79
C LEU A 44 -3.95 11.36 -8.60
N ILE A 45 -2.84 11.29 -7.87
CA ILE A 45 -1.91 12.42 -7.69
C ILE A 45 -0.88 12.52 -8.82
N GLY A 46 -0.89 11.59 -9.78
CA GLY A 46 0.04 11.56 -10.92
C GLY A 46 1.47 11.18 -10.57
N ASP A 47 1.71 10.56 -9.41
CA ASP A 47 3.05 10.20 -8.95
C ASP A 47 3.45 8.77 -9.37
N LYS A 48 3.94 8.66 -10.61
CA LYS A 48 4.42 7.39 -11.19
C LYS A 48 5.60 6.79 -10.41
N ASN A 49 6.42 7.62 -9.75
CA ASN A 49 7.52 7.12 -8.94
C ASN A 49 7.01 6.41 -7.69
N LEU A 50 5.96 6.96 -7.07
CA LEU A 50 5.29 6.36 -5.94
C LEU A 50 4.57 5.06 -6.34
N GLU A 51 3.85 5.03 -7.48
CA GLU A 51 3.24 3.81 -8.03
C GLU A 51 4.28 2.68 -8.13
N GLY A 52 5.43 2.96 -8.74
CA GLY A 52 6.52 1.98 -8.89
C GLY A 52 7.16 1.55 -7.57
N LYS A 53 7.31 2.47 -6.60
CA LYS A 53 7.81 2.12 -5.26
C LYS A 53 6.85 1.20 -4.51
N LEU A 54 5.55 1.53 -4.53
CA LEU A 54 4.50 0.73 -3.89
C LEU A 54 4.44 -0.69 -4.48
N ALA A 55 4.54 -0.83 -5.80
CA ALA A 55 4.54 -2.13 -6.47
C ALA A 55 5.73 -3.00 -6.04
N ARG A 56 6.94 -2.43 -5.97
CA ARG A 56 8.13 -3.15 -5.50
C ARG A 56 8.03 -3.58 -4.04
N GLU A 57 7.55 -2.69 -3.17
CA GLU A 57 7.36 -2.99 -1.74
C GLU A 57 6.31 -4.08 -1.52
N TRP A 58 5.21 -4.05 -2.28
CA TRP A 58 4.18 -5.09 -2.22
C TRP A 58 4.73 -6.46 -2.59
N GLN A 59 5.45 -6.57 -3.71
CA GLN A 59 6.08 -7.83 -4.13
C GLN A 59 7.08 -8.36 -3.10
N LYS A 60 7.87 -7.46 -2.49
CA LYS A 60 8.78 -7.82 -1.40
C LYS A 60 8.01 -8.36 -0.19
N ASN A 61 6.95 -7.68 0.25
CA ASN A 61 6.19 -8.12 1.43
C ASN A 61 5.42 -9.41 1.19
N LEU A 62 4.90 -9.65 -0.02
CA LEU A 62 4.30 -10.94 -0.38
C LEU A 62 5.33 -12.06 -0.21
N ALA A 63 6.50 -11.93 -0.85
CA ALA A 63 7.56 -12.93 -0.77
C ALA A 63 8.12 -13.13 0.65
N GLU A 64 8.11 -12.10 1.50
CA GLU A 64 8.46 -12.20 2.93
C GLU A 64 7.36 -12.90 3.74
N SER A 65 6.09 -12.62 3.44
CA SER A 65 4.95 -13.19 4.17
C SER A 65 4.80 -14.70 3.95
N GLU A 66 5.22 -15.21 2.78
CA GLU A 66 5.26 -16.64 2.47
C GLU A 66 6.38 -17.40 3.20
N LYS A 67 7.42 -16.69 3.66
CA LYS A 67 8.56 -17.26 4.38
C LYS A 67 8.34 -17.33 5.90
N THR A 68 7.30 -16.68 6.41
CA THR A 68 7.04 -16.49 7.85
C THR A 68 5.84 -17.29 8.32
#